data_AF-A0A2K6RI44-F1
#
_entry.id   AF-A0A2K6RI44-F1
#
_cell.length_a   1.000
_cell.length_b   1.000
_cell.length_c   1.000
_cell.angle_alpha   90.00
_cell.angle_beta   90.00
_cell.angle_gamma   90.00
#
_symmetry.space_group_name_H-M   'P 1'
#
loop_
_entity.id
_entity.type
_entity.pdbx_description
1 polymer ?
#
loop_
_entity_poly.entity_id
_entity_poly.type
_entity_poly.pdbx_seq_one_letter_code
_entity_poly.pdbx_strand_id
1 'polypeptide(L)'
;YLYRKAREEAQRSAQERKERLRHALEENHLIPTELRQEALALQGSLEFDDAGGEGNYTSSRLKMFAKELKLVFPGAQRMNRGRHEVGALVRACKANGVTDLLVVHEHRGTPVGLIVSHLPFGPTAYFTLCNVVMRHDIPDLGTMSEAKPHLITHGFSSRLGKRVSICHSLSLTTTYHSGGHHVYKKIDHRNVELTEVGPRFELKLYMIRLGMLEQEATADVEWRWHPYTNTARKRVFLSAE
;
A
#
# COMPACT_ATOMS: atom_id res chain seq x y z
N TYR A 1 -13.35 20.08 18.19
CA TYR A 1 -13.62 21.05 17.10
C TYR A 1 -12.49 22.09 16.99
N LEU A 2 -12.24 22.90 18.02
CA LEU A 2 -11.17 23.92 18.04
C LEU A 2 -9.77 23.38 17.70
N TYR A 3 -9.38 22.24 18.28
CA TYR A 3 -8.09 21.58 17.99
C TYR A 3 -7.95 21.14 16.52
N ARG A 4 -9.04 20.64 15.93
CA ARG A 4 -9.06 20.22 14.51
C ARG A 4 -8.94 21.43 13.59
N LYS A 5 -9.67 22.51 13.88
CA LYS A 5 -9.59 23.78 13.14
C LYS A 5 -8.18 24.38 13.19
N ALA A 6 -7.54 24.38 14.36
CA ALA A 6 -6.16 24.86 14.51
C ALA A 6 -5.15 24.02 13.71
N ARG A 7 -5.32 22.68 13.66
CA ARG A 7 -4.49 21.82 12.81
C ARG A 7 -4.73 22.06 11.32
N GLU A 8 -5.97 22.29 10.91
CA GLU A 8 -6.34 22.58 9.52
C GLU A 8 -5.77 23.95 9.08
N GLU A 9 -5.81 24.98 9.93
CA GLU A 9 -5.19 26.29 9.66
C GLU A 9 -3.65 26.20 9.60
N ALA A 10 -3.03 25.41 10.48
CA ALA A 10 -1.59 25.15 10.43
C ALA A 10 -1.18 24.40 9.14
N GLN A 11 -1.98 23.42 8.72
CA GLN A 11 -1.75 22.71 7.45
C GLN A 11 -1.95 23.61 6.23
N ARG A 12 -2.96 24.48 6.25
CA ARG A 12 -3.23 25.43 5.16
C ARG A 12 -2.12 26.45 4.98
N SER A 13 -1.62 27.02 6.09
CA SER A 13 -0.50 27.96 6.04
C SER A 13 0.80 27.28 5.58
N ALA A 14 1.05 26.04 6.01
CA ALA A 14 2.17 25.25 5.51
C ALA A 14 2.06 24.96 4.01
N GLN A 15 0.85 24.63 3.53
CA GLN A 15 0.58 24.39 2.11
C GLN A 15 0.79 25.64 1.26
N GLU A 16 0.34 26.81 1.73
CA GLU A 16 0.52 28.09 1.03
C GLU A 16 2.00 28.45 0.87
N ARG A 17 2.82 28.20 1.90
CA ARG A 17 4.28 28.39 1.81
C ARG A 17 4.92 27.48 0.76
N LYS A 18 4.47 26.22 0.68
CA LYS A 18 4.94 25.25 -0.32
C LYS A 18 4.57 25.68 -1.74
N GLU A 19 3.35 26.15 -1.96
CA GLU A 19 2.88 26.63 -3.27
C GLU A 19 3.63 27.87 -3.75
N ARG A 20 3.91 28.83 -2.84
CA ARG A 20 4.72 30.02 -3.17
C ARG A 20 6.15 29.63 -3.56
N LEU A 21 6.75 28.66 -2.87
CA LEU A 21 8.06 28.13 -3.24
C LEU A 21 8.03 27.44 -4.61
N ARG A 22 7.00 26.62 -4.87
CA ARG A 22 6.80 25.94 -6.16
C ARG A 22 6.72 26.92 -7.32
N HIS A 23 5.90 27.96 -7.19
CA HIS A 23 5.74 29.00 -8.21
C HIS A 23 7.05 29.74 -8.52
N ALA A 24 7.81 30.09 -7.48
CA ALA A 24 9.12 30.73 -7.65
C ALA A 24 10.10 29.84 -8.43
N LEU A 25 10.08 28.53 -8.19
CA LEU A 25 10.90 27.56 -8.91
C LEU A 25 10.44 27.34 -10.35
N GLU A 26 9.13 27.24 -10.61
CA GLU A 26 8.57 27.02 -11.95
C GLU A 26 8.80 28.23 -12.88
N GLU A 27 8.64 29.45 -12.36
CA GLU A 27 8.81 30.68 -13.14
C GLU A 27 10.26 31.20 -13.16
N ASN A 28 11.23 30.49 -12.55
CA ASN A 28 12.61 30.95 -12.38
C ASN A 28 12.74 32.34 -11.72
N HIS A 29 11.91 32.63 -10.73
CA HIS A 29 11.99 33.87 -9.94
C HIS A 29 12.81 33.70 -8.66
N LEU A 30 13.33 34.80 -8.13
CA LEU A 30 14.06 34.83 -6.86
C LEU A 30 13.14 34.38 -5.71
N ILE A 31 13.59 33.40 -4.91
CA ILE A 31 12.84 32.90 -3.75
C ILE A 31 12.61 34.05 -2.74
N PRO A 32 11.37 34.24 -2.24
CA PRO A 32 11.04 35.23 -1.21
C PRO A 32 11.90 35.06 0.04
N THR A 33 12.36 36.18 0.61
CA THR A 33 13.33 36.20 1.71
C THR A 33 12.88 35.39 2.92
N GLU A 34 11.59 35.41 3.24
CA GLU A 34 10.96 34.67 4.34
C GLU A 34 11.07 33.15 4.18
N LEU A 35 11.07 32.67 2.93
CA LEU A 35 11.11 31.24 2.62
C LEU A 35 12.54 30.72 2.46
N ARG A 36 13.56 31.58 2.31
CA ARG A 36 14.94 31.13 1.98
C ARG A 36 15.56 30.19 3.00
N GLN A 37 15.31 30.41 4.30
CA GLN A 37 15.83 29.55 5.37
C GLN A 37 15.08 28.22 5.45
N GLU A 38 13.76 28.25 5.23
CA GLU A 38 12.91 27.05 5.22
C GLU A 38 12.92 26.34 3.85
N ALA A 39 13.48 26.95 2.80
CA ALA A 39 13.35 26.51 1.41
C ALA A 39 13.90 25.09 1.20
N LEU A 40 15.02 24.74 1.83
CA LEU A 40 15.58 23.40 1.75
C LEU A 40 14.67 22.34 2.39
N ALA A 41 14.10 22.65 3.56
CA ALA A 41 13.18 21.75 4.26
C ALA A 41 11.82 21.65 3.53
N LEU A 42 11.32 22.79 3.05
CA LEU A 42 10.09 22.89 2.26
C LEU A 42 10.25 22.21 0.91
N GLN A 43 11.38 22.35 0.22
CA GLN A 43 11.69 21.64 -1.02
C GLN A 43 11.72 20.13 -0.79
N GLY A 44 12.42 19.66 0.25
CA GLY A 44 12.40 18.25 0.62
C GLY A 44 10.97 17.73 0.83
N SER A 45 10.13 18.48 1.54
CA SER A 45 8.71 18.11 1.73
C SER A 45 7.87 18.24 0.46
N LEU A 46 8.16 19.22 -0.40
CA LEU A 46 7.48 19.50 -1.66
C LEU A 46 7.76 18.38 -2.67
N GLU A 47 8.98 17.84 -2.71
CA GLU A 47 9.32 16.68 -3.54
C GLU A 47 8.47 15.44 -3.19
N PHE A 48 8.05 15.30 -1.93
CA PHE A 48 7.14 14.23 -1.50
C PHE A 48 5.67 14.54 -1.81
N ASP A 49 5.28 15.81 -1.79
CA ASP A 49 3.93 16.27 -2.10
C ASP A 49 3.68 16.45 -3.60
N ASP A 50 4.74 16.50 -4.43
CA ASP A 50 4.61 16.73 -5.84
C ASP A 50 3.89 15.56 -6.50
N ALA A 51 2.72 15.87 -7.04
CA ALA A 51 1.92 14.97 -7.82
C ALA A 51 2.58 14.74 -9.18
N GLY A 52 3.67 13.98 -9.20
CA GLY A 52 4.23 13.42 -10.41
C GLY A 52 5.37 14.22 -11.03
N GLY A 53 6.55 14.15 -10.41
CA GLY A 53 7.78 14.21 -11.19
C GLY A 53 7.86 13.00 -12.12
N GLU A 54 7.87 13.24 -13.43
CA GLU A 54 8.14 12.24 -14.47
C GLU A 54 9.53 11.61 -14.23
N GLY A 55 9.52 10.43 -13.63
CA GLY A 55 10.76 9.82 -13.20
C GLY A 55 10.59 8.42 -12.64
N ASN A 56 9.68 7.65 -13.24
CA ASN A 56 9.62 6.19 -13.32
C ASN A 56 8.23 5.87 -13.88
N TYR A 57 8.17 5.29 -15.07
CA TYR A 57 6.98 5.06 -15.90
C TYR A 57 5.95 4.16 -15.19
N THR A 58 5.23 4.70 -14.21
CA THR A 58 4.07 4.04 -13.62
C THR A 58 2.86 4.33 -14.52
N SER A 59 2.26 3.27 -15.03
CA SER A 59 1.06 3.34 -15.85
C SER A 59 -0.07 4.03 -15.10
N SER A 60 -0.95 4.70 -15.84
CA SER A 60 -2.21 5.23 -15.31
C SER A 60 -3.02 4.14 -14.60
N ARG A 61 -3.00 2.91 -15.11
CA ARG A 61 -3.66 1.74 -14.50
C ARG A 61 -3.10 1.40 -13.12
N LEU A 62 -1.77 1.38 -12.96
CA LEU A 62 -1.16 1.14 -11.65
C LEU A 62 -1.45 2.26 -10.65
N LYS A 63 -1.50 3.53 -11.11
CA LYS A 63 -1.90 4.66 -10.26
C LYS A 63 -3.34 4.51 -9.78
N MET A 64 -4.25 4.07 -10.65
CA MET A 64 -5.64 3.75 -10.28
C MET A 64 -5.70 2.61 -9.26
N PHE A 65 -4.98 1.51 -9.50
CA PHE A 65 -4.92 0.39 -8.57
C PHE A 65 -4.32 0.78 -7.20
N ALA A 66 -3.30 1.62 -7.16
CA ALA A 66 -2.75 2.15 -5.92
C ALA A 66 -3.77 3.01 -5.13
N LYS A 67 -4.66 3.73 -5.84
CA LYS A 67 -5.77 4.46 -5.22
C LYS A 67 -6.82 3.49 -4.66
N GLU A 68 -7.10 2.39 -5.35
CA GLU A 68 -8.00 1.35 -4.86
C GLU A 68 -7.45 0.67 -3.59
N LEU A 69 -6.17 0.30 -3.57
CA LEU A 69 -5.53 -0.29 -2.40
C LEU A 69 -5.55 0.67 -1.19
N LYS A 70 -5.37 1.97 -1.41
CA LYS A 70 -5.54 2.97 -0.35
C LYS A 70 -6.93 2.90 0.29
N LEU A 71 -7.98 2.69 -0.51
CA LEU A 71 -9.35 2.60 0.01
C LEU A 71 -9.63 1.27 0.73
N VAL A 72 -8.89 0.20 0.39
CA VAL A 72 -8.98 -1.08 1.10
C VAL A 72 -8.34 -0.99 2.51
N PHE A 73 -7.30 -0.17 2.67
CA PHE A 73 -6.59 -0.01 3.94
C PHE A 73 -6.97 1.29 4.66
N PRO A 74 -7.79 1.24 5.72
CA PRO A 74 -8.14 2.45 6.45
C PRO A 74 -6.88 3.05 7.08
N GLY A 75 -6.65 4.34 6.85
CA GLY A 75 -5.47 5.06 7.34
C GLY A 75 -4.22 4.94 6.46
N ALA A 76 -4.28 4.23 5.33
CA ALA A 76 -3.16 4.19 4.39
C ALA A 76 -2.99 5.51 3.64
N GLN A 77 -1.73 5.86 3.38
CA GLN A 77 -1.35 7.01 2.58
C GLN A 77 -0.67 6.54 1.30
N ARG A 78 -1.07 7.13 0.17
CA ARG A 78 -0.47 6.85 -1.14
C ARG A 78 0.66 7.85 -1.36
N MET A 79 1.85 7.33 -1.64
CA MET A 79 3.02 8.13 -1.99
C MET A 79 3.41 7.86 -3.44
N ASN A 80 3.83 8.90 -4.16
CA ASN A 80 4.41 8.72 -5.49
C ASN A 80 5.86 8.25 -5.34
N ARG A 81 6.26 7.21 -6.07
CA ARG A 81 7.64 6.70 -5.99
C ARG A 81 8.66 7.68 -6.61
N GLY A 82 8.30 8.35 -7.70
CA GLY A 82 9.20 9.25 -8.42
C GLY A 82 10.58 8.65 -8.65
N ARG A 83 11.61 9.49 -8.52
CA ARG A 83 13.04 9.11 -8.62
C ARG A 83 13.64 8.68 -7.27
N HIS A 84 12.83 8.41 -6.25
CA HIS A 84 13.34 8.05 -4.94
C HIS A 84 13.92 6.64 -4.92
N GLU A 85 15.13 6.53 -4.37
CA GLU A 85 15.74 5.25 -4.05
C GLU A 85 14.94 4.55 -2.92
N VAL A 86 14.88 3.22 -2.97
CA VAL A 86 14.16 2.42 -1.98
C VAL A 86 14.64 2.69 -0.55
N GLY A 87 15.94 2.83 -0.34
CA GLY A 87 16.51 3.16 0.99
C GLY A 87 16.04 4.52 1.51
N ALA A 88 15.96 5.54 0.64
CA ALA A 88 15.44 6.86 1.02
C ALA A 88 13.95 6.79 1.43
N LEU A 89 13.15 5.99 0.71
CA LEU A 89 11.73 5.78 1.04
C LEU A 89 11.58 5.09 2.40
N VAL A 90 12.35 4.03 2.67
CA VAL A 90 12.32 3.33 3.96
C VAL A 90 12.71 4.25 5.11
N ARG A 91 13.75 5.10 4.93
CA ARG A 91 14.15 6.09 5.94
C ARG A 91 13.05 7.14 6.19
N ALA A 92 12.41 7.64 5.14
CA ALA A 92 11.29 8.57 5.27
C ALA A 92 10.09 7.95 5.99
N CYS A 93 9.71 6.72 5.64
CA CYS A 93 8.64 5.98 6.30
C CYS A 93 8.94 5.75 7.80
N LYS A 94 10.19 5.43 8.15
CA LYS A 94 10.63 5.33 9.55
C LYS A 94 10.54 6.66 10.30
N ALA A 95 10.99 7.76 9.69
CA ALA A 95 10.93 9.09 10.29
C ALA A 95 9.48 9.53 10.55
N ASN A 96 8.55 9.12 9.67
CA ASN A 96 7.12 9.39 9.81
C ASN A 96 6.37 8.38 10.70
N GLY A 97 7.06 7.39 11.28
CA GLY A 97 6.44 6.39 12.16
C GLY A 97 5.44 5.47 11.45
N VAL A 98 5.63 5.21 10.15
CA VAL A 98 4.78 4.31 9.37
C VAL A 98 5.04 2.86 9.80
N THR A 99 3.98 2.07 9.98
CA THR A 99 4.07 0.67 10.41
C THR A 99 4.43 -0.27 9.25
N ASP A 100 3.87 -0.04 8.07
CA ASP A 100 3.98 -0.96 6.93
C ASP A 100 4.17 -0.19 5.63
N LEU A 101 5.11 -0.65 4.82
CA LEU A 101 5.36 -0.15 3.47
C LEU A 101 4.86 -1.17 2.44
N LEU A 102 3.91 -0.73 1.61
CA LEU A 102 3.37 -1.53 0.51
C LEU A 102 3.94 -1.03 -0.82
N VAL A 103 4.60 -1.92 -1.57
CA VAL A 103 5.13 -1.63 -2.91
C VAL A 103 4.43 -2.50 -3.93
N VAL A 104 3.87 -1.87 -4.97
CA VAL A 104 3.14 -2.55 -6.03
C VAL A 104 3.95 -2.51 -7.32
N HIS A 105 4.03 -3.65 -7.99
CA HIS A 105 4.66 -3.81 -9.29
C HIS A 105 3.63 -4.16 -10.36
N GLU A 106 3.85 -3.64 -11.56
CA GLU A 106 3.02 -3.95 -12.73
C GLU A 106 3.85 -4.55 -13.87
N HIS A 107 3.15 -5.23 -14.77
CA HIS A 107 3.63 -5.59 -16.08
C HIS A 107 2.63 -5.10 -17.12
N ARG A 108 3.05 -4.18 -17.99
CA ARG A 108 2.24 -3.64 -19.10
C ARG A 108 0.85 -3.11 -18.67
N GLY A 109 0.76 -2.41 -17.54
CA GLY A 109 -0.51 -1.86 -17.05
C GLY A 109 -1.36 -2.81 -16.20
N THR A 110 -0.91 -4.05 -15.98
CA THR A 110 -1.57 -5.01 -15.10
C THR A 110 -0.72 -5.20 -13.85
N PRO A 111 -1.26 -5.03 -12.63
CA PRO A 111 -0.52 -5.27 -11.40
C PRO A 111 -0.23 -6.76 -11.21
N VAL A 112 1.03 -7.11 -10.95
CA VAL A 112 1.51 -8.51 -10.87
C VAL A 112 2.22 -8.80 -9.55
N GLY A 113 2.83 -7.80 -8.92
CA GLY A 113 3.58 -8.00 -7.68
C GLY A 113 3.09 -7.09 -6.57
N LEU A 114 3.02 -7.61 -5.35
CA LEU A 114 2.80 -6.85 -4.13
C LEU A 114 3.86 -7.25 -3.10
N ILE A 115 4.54 -6.26 -2.55
CA ILE A 115 5.52 -6.45 -1.49
C ILE A 115 5.01 -5.71 -0.26
N VAL A 116 5.02 -6.40 0.88
CA VAL A 116 4.61 -5.85 2.17
C VAL A 116 5.78 -5.95 3.12
N SER A 117 6.31 -4.80 3.55
CA SER A 117 7.44 -4.72 4.47
C SER A 117 7.01 -4.08 5.77
N HIS A 118 7.15 -4.80 6.87
CA HIS A 118 6.85 -4.29 8.19
C HIS A 118 8.04 -3.49 8.74
N LEU A 119 7.82 -2.24 9.13
CA LEU A 119 8.83 -1.34 9.67
C LEU A 119 8.72 -1.28 11.20
N PRO A 120 9.80 -0.93 11.93
CA PRO A 120 11.12 -0.53 11.46
C PRO A 120 12.15 -1.68 11.33
N PHE A 121 11.83 -2.90 11.76
CA PHE A 121 12.72 -4.08 11.69
C PHE A 121 11.96 -5.38 11.38
N GLY A 122 10.77 -5.27 10.80
CA GLY A 122 9.90 -6.41 10.56
C GLY A 122 10.27 -7.20 9.30
N PRO A 123 9.59 -8.34 9.08
CA PRO A 123 9.78 -9.14 7.90
C PRO A 123 9.21 -8.47 6.65
N THR A 124 9.68 -8.91 5.48
CA THR A 124 9.13 -8.53 4.19
C THR A 124 8.54 -9.76 3.51
N ALA A 125 7.26 -9.69 3.18
CA ALA A 125 6.52 -10.72 2.47
C ALA A 125 6.32 -10.31 1.01
N TYR A 126 6.58 -11.24 0.10
CA TYR A 126 6.50 -11.03 -1.33
C TYR A 126 5.38 -11.88 -1.92
N PHE A 127 4.47 -11.22 -2.61
CA PHE A 127 3.29 -11.81 -3.19
C PHE A 127 3.23 -11.55 -4.69
N THR A 128 2.75 -12.55 -5.42
CA THR A 128 2.31 -12.43 -6.81
C THR A 128 0.81 -12.22 -6.81
N LEU A 129 0.35 -11.18 -7.48
CA LEU A 129 -1.05 -10.91 -7.77
C LEU A 129 -1.50 -11.75 -8.97
N CYS A 130 -2.61 -12.45 -8.83
CA CYS A 130 -3.26 -13.21 -9.89
C CYS A 130 -4.73 -12.78 -10.00
N ASN A 131 -5.32 -12.92 -11.18
CA ASN A 131 -6.75 -12.66 -11.43
C ASN A 131 -7.20 -11.28 -10.93
N VAL A 132 -6.39 -10.25 -11.19
CA VAL A 132 -6.69 -8.88 -10.75
C VAL A 132 -7.82 -8.31 -11.60
N VAL A 133 -8.93 -7.97 -10.96
CA VAL A 133 -10.00 -7.15 -11.50
C VAL A 133 -10.02 -5.86 -10.69
N MET A 134 -9.69 -4.76 -11.35
CA MET A 134 -9.69 -3.44 -10.73
C MET A 134 -11.13 -2.95 -10.59
N ARG A 135 -11.37 -2.16 -9.56
CA ARG A 135 -12.68 -1.55 -9.32
C ARG A 135 -13.11 -0.65 -10.47
N HIS A 136 -12.19 0.11 -11.07
CA HIS A 136 -12.50 1.01 -12.19
C HIS A 136 -12.97 0.26 -13.46
N ASP A 137 -12.69 -1.05 -13.56
CA ASP A 137 -13.12 -1.87 -14.69
C ASP A 137 -14.59 -2.37 -14.50
N ILE A 138 -15.18 -2.21 -13.29
CA ILE A 138 -16.56 -2.63 -12.99
C ILE A 138 -17.51 -1.42 -13.11
N PRO A 139 -18.57 -1.50 -13.94
CA PRO A 139 -19.55 -0.41 -14.09
C PRO A 139 -20.45 -0.28 -12.85
N ASP A 140 -20.99 0.92 -12.62
CA ASP A 140 -22.03 1.23 -11.62
C ASP A 140 -21.64 1.05 -10.13
N LEU A 141 -20.39 1.39 -9.76
CA LEU A 141 -19.99 1.39 -8.35
C LEU A 141 -20.18 2.76 -7.69
N GLY A 142 -20.94 2.77 -6.58
CA GLY A 142 -21.01 3.90 -5.64
C GLY A 142 -19.69 4.14 -4.89
N THR A 143 -19.66 5.05 -3.92
CA THR A 143 -18.47 5.34 -3.10
C THR A 143 -18.13 4.19 -2.14
N MET A 144 -16.83 3.93 -1.87
CA MET A 144 -16.46 2.97 -0.81
C MET A 144 -16.47 3.60 0.56
N SER A 145 -16.91 2.84 1.56
CA SER A 145 -16.77 3.20 2.97
C SER A 145 -15.30 3.09 3.38
N GLU A 146 -14.80 4.09 4.11
CA GLU A 146 -13.47 4.08 4.75
C GLU A 146 -13.53 3.51 6.19
N ALA A 147 -14.67 2.94 6.59
CA ALA A 147 -14.81 2.29 7.88
C ALA A 147 -13.82 1.11 8.02
N LYS A 148 -13.38 0.84 9.25
CA LYS A 148 -12.49 -0.28 9.53
C LYS A 148 -13.17 -1.61 9.14
N PRO A 149 -12.62 -2.38 8.18
CA PRO A 149 -13.28 -3.58 7.69
C PRO A 149 -13.15 -4.72 8.71
N HIS A 150 -14.13 -5.63 8.66
CA HIS A 150 -14.01 -6.93 9.31
C HIS A 150 -13.16 -7.86 8.43
N LEU A 151 -12.25 -8.60 9.05
CA LEU A 151 -11.32 -9.50 8.35
C LEU A 151 -11.75 -10.95 8.55
N ILE A 152 -11.81 -11.71 7.45
CA ILE A 152 -12.12 -13.13 7.45
C ILE A 152 -10.94 -13.87 6.83
N THR A 153 -10.32 -14.74 7.62
CA THR A 153 -9.20 -15.60 7.18
C THR A 153 -9.64 -17.05 7.19
N HIS A 154 -9.58 -17.72 6.05
CA HIS A 154 -9.95 -19.13 5.91
C HIS A 154 -8.75 -19.93 5.36
N GLY A 155 -8.53 -21.15 5.87
CA GLY A 155 -7.47 -22.04 5.36
C GLY A 155 -6.04 -21.73 5.83
N PHE A 156 -5.87 -20.94 6.89
CA PHE A 156 -4.56 -20.60 7.48
C PHE A 156 -4.28 -21.38 8.78
N SER A 157 -4.32 -22.71 8.72
CA SER A 157 -4.14 -23.57 9.90
C SER A 157 -2.67 -23.88 10.21
N SER A 158 -1.80 -23.90 9.19
CA SER A 158 -0.37 -24.23 9.36
C SER A 158 0.40 -23.13 10.12
N ARG A 159 1.62 -23.44 10.59
CA ARG A 159 2.50 -22.44 11.24
C ARG A 159 2.82 -21.26 10.30
N LEU A 160 3.10 -21.55 9.04
CA LEU A 160 3.31 -20.53 8.01
C LEU A 160 2.02 -19.75 7.76
N GLY A 161 0.88 -20.44 7.71
CA GLY A 161 -0.42 -19.80 7.54
C GLY A 161 -0.75 -18.81 8.66
N LYS A 162 -0.51 -19.19 9.91
CA LYS A 162 -0.63 -18.30 11.08
C LYS A 162 0.36 -17.14 11.03
N ARG A 163 1.58 -17.37 10.55
CA ARG A 163 2.59 -16.31 10.36
C ARG A 163 2.12 -15.29 9.34
N VAL A 164 1.60 -15.76 8.21
CA VAL A 164 1.04 -14.92 7.15
C VAL A 164 -0.20 -14.18 7.67
N SER A 165 -1.09 -14.84 8.42
CA SER A 165 -2.28 -14.20 8.99
C SER A 165 -1.93 -13.11 10.01
N ILE A 166 -0.86 -13.28 10.78
CA ILE A 166 -0.37 -12.26 11.74
C ILE A 166 0.26 -11.08 10.99
N CYS A 167 1.05 -11.34 9.94
CA CYS A 167 1.56 -10.27 9.07
C CYS A 167 0.41 -9.51 8.37
N HIS A 168 -0.68 -10.21 8.08
CA HIS A 168 -1.94 -9.66 7.54
C HIS A 168 -2.80 -8.93 8.59
N SER A 169 -2.56 -9.11 9.90
CA SER A 169 -3.33 -8.42 10.96
C SER A 169 -3.12 -6.90 11.02
N LEU A 170 -2.19 -6.36 10.22
CA LEU A 170 -1.95 -4.93 9.99
C LEU A 170 -2.60 -4.40 8.70
N SER A 171 -3.74 -4.96 8.29
CA SER A 171 -4.77 -4.39 7.38
C SER A 171 -4.97 -5.09 6.04
N LEU A 172 -4.15 -6.07 5.65
CA LEU A 172 -4.45 -6.90 4.47
C LEU A 172 -5.23 -8.12 4.92
N THR A 173 -6.45 -8.38 4.47
CA THR A 173 -6.84 -9.68 3.87
C THR A 173 -8.24 -9.52 3.24
N THR A 174 -8.28 -9.28 1.93
CA THR A 174 -9.32 -9.89 1.09
C THR A 174 -9.09 -11.41 1.14
N THR A 175 -10.16 -12.16 1.35
CA THR A 175 -10.13 -13.60 1.65
C THR A 175 -9.24 -14.36 0.66
N TYR A 176 -8.37 -15.23 1.18
CA TYR A 176 -7.52 -16.16 0.40
C TYR A 176 -8.32 -17.24 -0.36
N HIS A 177 -9.64 -17.14 -0.37
CA HIS A 177 -10.53 -17.80 -1.31
C HIS A 177 -11.25 -16.69 -2.07
N SER A 178 -10.82 -16.41 -3.31
CA SER A 178 -11.63 -15.87 -4.41
C SER A 178 -12.71 -14.82 -4.08
N GLY A 179 -12.50 -13.98 -3.08
CA GLY A 179 -13.55 -13.17 -2.47
C GLY A 179 -13.06 -11.73 -2.34
N GLY A 180 -13.62 -10.87 -3.18
CA GLY A 180 -13.33 -9.45 -3.19
C GLY A 180 -13.72 -8.74 -1.88
N HIS A 181 -13.59 -7.42 -1.90
CA HIS A 181 -14.03 -6.58 -0.79
C HIS A 181 -15.55 -6.35 -0.89
N HIS A 182 -16.29 -6.82 0.12
CA HIS A 182 -17.75 -6.78 0.16
C HIS A 182 -18.25 -5.90 1.31
N VAL A 183 -19.35 -5.21 1.05
CA VAL A 183 -20.20 -4.60 2.08
C VAL A 183 -21.41 -5.51 2.25
N TYR A 184 -21.83 -5.71 3.50
CA TYR A 184 -22.98 -6.53 3.81
C TYR A 184 -24.15 -5.70 4.33
N LYS A 185 -25.36 -6.08 3.94
CA LYS A 185 -26.60 -5.57 4.52
C LYS A 185 -27.37 -6.74 5.11
N LYS A 186 -27.69 -6.64 6.40
CA LYS A 186 -28.59 -7.61 7.06
C LYS A 186 -30.01 -7.25 6.65
N ILE A 187 -30.67 -8.13 5.92
CA ILE A 187 -32.09 -8.00 5.60
C ILE A 187 -32.88 -8.55 6.79
N ASP A 188 -32.52 -9.76 7.24
CA ASP A 188 -33.14 -10.46 8.37
C ASP A 188 -32.08 -10.91 9.39
N HIS A 189 -32.51 -11.56 10.48
CA HIS A 189 -31.61 -12.18 11.46
C HIS A 189 -30.76 -13.34 10.90
N ARG A 190 -31.25 -14.02 9.84
CA ARG A 190 -30.58 -15.18 9.23
C ARG A 190 -29.95 -14.90 7.87
N ASN A 191 -30.44 -13.88 7.17
CA ASN A 191 -30.08 -13.61 5.78
C ASN A 191 -29.25 -12.34 5.67
N VAL A 192 -28.14 -12.45 4.96
CA VAL A 192 -27.21 -11.35 4.70
C VAL A 192 -27.02 -11.22 3.19
N GLU A 193 -27.23 -10.03 2.67
CA GLU A 193 -26.93 -9.68 1.29
C GLU A 193 -25.53 -9.07 1.22
N LEU A 194 -24.71 -9.55 0.29
CA LEU A 194 -23.36 -9.07 0.06
C LEU A 194 -23.32 -8.31 -1.26
N THR A 195 -22.79 -7.10 -1.23
CA THR A 195 -22.51 -6.29 -2.41
C THR A 195 -21.01 -6.10 -2.51
N GLU A 196 -20.45 -6.41 -3.67
CA GLU A 196 -19.04 -6.17 -3.91
C GLU A 196 -18.77 -4.70 -4.21
N VAL A 197 -17.68 -4.17 -3.65
CA VAL A 197 -17.34 -2.74 -3.79
C VAL A 197 -15.86 -2.48 -4.11
N GLY A 198 -14.95 -3.43 -3.84
CA GLY A 198 -13.52 -3.25 -4.09
C GLY A 198 -12.93 -4.22 -5.12
N PRO A 199 -11.62 -4.12 -5.38
CA PRO A 199 -10.94 -4.97 -6.36
C PRO A 199 -10.94 -6.45 -5.97
N ARG A 200 -10.94 -7.31 -6.98
CA ARG A 200 -10.70 -8.75 -6.84
C ARG A 200 -9.25 -9.04 -7.19
N PHE A 201 -8.57 -9.81 -6.36
CA PHE A 201 -7.26 -10.36 -6.72
C PHE A 201 -6.94 -11.53 -5.79
N GLU A 202 -6.14 -12.45 -6.29
CA GLU A 202 -5.56 -13.54 -5.53
C GLU A 202 -4.10 -13.21 -5.21
N LEU A 203 -3.72 -13.36 -3.94
CA LEU A 203 -2.33 -13.22 -3.50
C LEU A 203 -1.68 -14.59 -3.40
N LYS A 204 -0.60 -14.80 -4.15
CA LYS A 204 0.24 -15.99 -4.03
C LYS A 204 1.56 -15.60 -3.36
N LEU A 205 1.71 -15.98 -2.10
CA LEU A 205 2.96 -15.78 -1.38
C LEU A 205 4.05 -16.65 -2.01
N TYR A 206 5.20 -16.07 -2.34
CA TYR A 206 6.35 -16.81 -2.86
C TYR A 206 7.61 -16.67 -2.01
N MET A 207 7.70 -15.66 -1.14
CA MET A 207 8.87 -15.49 -0.28
C MET A 207 8.56 -14.66 0.98
N ILE A 208 9.19 -15.03 2.09
CA ILE A 208 9.25 -14.24 3.33
C ILE A 208 10.72 -14.09 3.72
N ARG A 209 11.16 -12.86 3.97
CA ARG A 209 12.48 -12.52 4.50
C ARG A 209 12.39 -11.86 5.86
N LEU A 210 13.34 -12.16 6.75
CA LEU A 210 13.49 -11.57 8.08
C LEU A 210 14.28 -10.27 8.01
N GLY A 211 13.75 -9.29 7.29
CA GLY A 211 14.36 -7.97 7.17
C GLY A 211 13.53 -7.05 6.28
N MET A 212 13.88 -5.77 6.27
CA MET A 212 13.19 -4.76 5.46
C MET A 212 13.57 -4.85 3.99
N LEU A 213 12.80 -4.14 3.16
CA LEU A 213 13.04 -4.04 1.73
C LEU A 213 14.45 -3.51 1.38
N GLU A 214 15.04 -2.64 2.20
CA GLU A 214 16.41 -2.12 1.99
C GLU A 214 17.49 -3.20 2.17
N GLN A 215 17.25 -4.20 3.03
CA GLN A 215 18.25 -5.23 3.38
C GLN A 215 18.04 -6.51 2.56
N GLU A 216 17.43 -6.41 1.39
CA GLU A 216 17.01 -7.56 0.59
C GLU A 216 18.15 -8.58 0.33
N ALA A 217 19.36 -8.09 0.09
CA ALA A 217 20.53 -8.92 -0.24
C ALA A 217 21.10 -9.67 0.98
N THR A 218 20.90 -9.16 2.20
CA THR A 218 21.55 -9.67 3.42
C THR A 218 20.56 -10.37 4.35
N ALA A 219 19.27 -10.06 4.25
CA ALA A 219 18.26 -10.62 5.13
C ALA A 219 18.02 -12.12 4.89
N ASP A 220 17.95 -12.86 5.99
CA ASP A 220 17.67 -14.29 5.98
C ASP A 220 16.28 -14.58 5.40
N VAL A 221 16.19 -15.66 4.63
CA VAL A 221 14.93 -16.13 4.04
C VAL A 221 14.26 -17.07 5.05
N GLU A 222 13.14 -16.63 5.63
CA GLU A 222 12.32 -17.47 6.53
C GLU A 222 11.64 -18.58 5.73
N TRP A 223 11.09 -18.24 4.56
CA TRP A 223 10.38 -19.17 3.69
C TRP A 223 10.45 -18.72 2.24
N ARG A 224 10.56 -19.68 1.32
CA ARG A 224 10.48 -19.45 -0.12
C ARG A 224 9.73 -20.59 -0.80
N TRP A 225 8.96 -20.24 -1.81
CA TRP A 225 8.31 -21.21 -2.67
C TRP A 225 9.33 -21.82 -3.65
N HIS A 226 9.41 -23.15 -3.66
CA HIS A 226 10.30 -23.91 -4.55
C HIS A 226 9.48 -24.70 -5.59
N PRO A 227 9.07 -24.08 -6.71
CA PRO A 227 8.19 -24.71 -7.70
C PRO A 227 8.84 -25.88 -8.45
N TYR A 228 10.16 -25.88 -8.59
CA TYR A 228 10.91 -26.86 -9.38
C TYR A 228 11.34 -28.10 -8.58
N THR A 229 10.70 -28.37 -7.43
CA THR A 229 10.95 -29.60 -6.66
C THR A 229 9.92 -30.67 -7.01
N ASN A 230 10.32 -31.95 -7.01
CA ASN A 230 9.44 -33.06 -7.40
C ASN A 230 8.14 -33.13 -6.56
N THR A 231 8.19 -32.73 -5.30
CA THR A 231 7.04 -32.71 -4.39
C THR A 231 6.27 -31.40 -4.39
N ALA A 232 6.68 -30.38 -5.16
CA ALA A 232 6.09 -29.03 -5.09
C ALA A 232 4.57 -29.04 -5.30
N ARG A 233 4.09 -29.81 -6.29
CA ARG A 233 2.66 -29.92 -6.61
C ARG A 233 1.82 -30.62 -5.54
N LYS A 234 2.46 -31.39 -4.65
CA LYS A 234 1.79 -32.16 -3.59
C LYS A 234 1.75 -31.42 -2.25
N ARG A 235 2.55 -30.36 -2.09
CA ARG A 235 2.70 -29.65 -0.82
C ARG A 235 1.73 -28.49 -0.73
N VAL A 236 0.86 -28.54 0.28
CA VAL A 236 0.05 -27.40 0.70
C VAL A 236 0.78 -26.71 1.85
N PHE A 237 1.05 -25.40 1.73
CA PHE A 237 1.90 -24.68 2.67
C PHE A 237 1.15 -23.80 3.68
N LEU A 238 -0.07 -23.35 3.33
CA LEU A 238 -0.85 -22.42 4.16
C LEU A 238 -1.89 -23.15 5.03
N SER A 239 -2.46 -24.24 4.51
CA SER A 239 -3.30 -25.17 5.26
C SER A 239 -2.49 -26.36 5.77
N ALA A 240 -2.81 -26.85 6.96
CA ALA A 240 -2.30 -28.09 7.54
C ALA A 240 -3.11 -29.34 7.12
N GLU A 241 -4.26 -29.12 6.48
CA GLU A 241 -5.12 -30.14 5.85
C GLU A 241 -5.10 -29.98 4.33
#